data_AF-A0A6B3FI25-F1
#
_entry.id   AF-A0A6B3FI25-F1
#
_cell.length_a   1.000
_cell.length_b   1.000
_cell.length_c   1.000
_cell.angle_alpha   90.00
_cell.angle_beta   90.00
_cell.angle_gamma   90.00
#
_symmetry.space_group_name_H-M   'P 1'
#
loop_
_entity.id
_entity.type
_entity.pdbx_description
1 polymer ?
#
loop_
_entity_poly.entity_id
_entity_poly.type
_entity_poly.pdbx_seq_one_letter_code
_entity_poly.pdbx_strand_id
1 'polypeptide(L)' 'ATLPVTAGHLALGTWQSVCLVDTNVDNPDRQVRLSFLG' A
#
# COMPACT_ATOMS: atom_id res chain seq x y z
N ALA A 1 2.81 5.88 -3.32
CA ALA A 1 3.66 4.84 -3.94
C ALA A 1 2.85 4.11 -5.00
N THR A 2 3.50 3.56 -6.02
CA THR A 2 2.86 2.73 -7.05
C THR A 2 3.52 1.36 -7.05
N LEU A 3 2.72 0.31 -7.16
CA LEU A 3 3.19 -1.07 -7.21
C LEU A 3 2.73 -1.71 -8.52
N PRO A 4 3.60 -2.39 -9.26
CA PRO A 4 3.18 -3.12 -10.45
C PRO A 4 2.32 -4.33 -10.07
N VAL A 5 1.37 -4.65 -10.95
CA VAL A 5 0.57 -5.88 -10.88
C VAL A 5 1.00 -6.80 -12.02
N THR A 6 1.49 -7.97 -11.67
CA THR A 6 1.95 -8.98 -12.64
C THR A 6 1.10 -10.23 -12.45
N ALA A 7 0.45 -10.69 -13.53
CA ALA A 7 -0.45 -11.85 -13.50
C ALA A 7 -1.48 -11.79 -12.35
N GLY A 8 -2.04 -10.60 -12.09
CA GLY A 8 -3.05 -10.37 -11.05
C GLY A 8 -2.52 -10.21 -9.62
N HIS A 9 -1.20 -10.22 -9.39
CA HIS A 9 -0.59 -10.12 -8.07
C HIS A 9 0.29 -8.88 -7.95
N LEU A 10 0.30 -8.22 -6.78
CA LEU A 10 1.28 -7.17 -6.49
C LEU A 10 2.69 -7.76 -6.57
N ALA A 11 3.56 -7.15 -7.38
CA ALA A 11 4.91 -7.65 -7.60
C ALA A 11 5.88 -7.24 -6.47
N LEU A 12 5.61 -7.71 -5.25
CA LEU A 12 6.49 -7.55 -4.10
C LEU A 12 7.63 -8.59 -4.13
N GLY A 13 8.84 -8.17 -3.78
CA GLY A 13 9.95 -9.08 -3.53
C GLY A 13 9.82 -9.81 -2.18
N THR A 14 10.61 -10.87 -1.97
CA THR A 14 10.57 -11.75 -0.78
C THR A 14 10.61 -11.01 0.56
N TRP A 15 11.27 -9.85 0.61
CA TRP A 15 11.47 -9.06 1.83
C TRP A 15 10.75 -7.69 1.78
N GLN A 16 9.82 -7.51 0.85
CA GLN A 16 9.06 -6.25 0.71
C GLN A 16 7.68 -6.36 1.32
N SER A 17 7.31 -5.35 2.09
CA SER A 17 5.98 -5.18 2.69
C SER A 17 5.49 -3.75 2.48
N VAL A 18 4.18 -3.57 2.38
CA VAL A 18 3.53 -2.25 2.38
C VAL A 18 3.12 -1.93 3.80
N CYS A 19 3.49 -0.75 4.28
CA CYS A 19 3.17 -0.25 5.61
C CYS A 19 2.54 1.14 5.50
N LEU A 20 1.46 1.37 6.25
CA LEU A 20 0.95 2.71 6.50
C LEU A 20 1.66 3.27 7.74
N VAL A 21 2.47 4.30 7.53
CA VAL A 21 3.09 5.06 8.62
C VAL A 21 2.35 6.38 8.75
N ASP A 22 1.77 6.61 9.93
CA ASP A 22 1.19 7.89 10.31
C ASP A 22 1.64 8.20 11.74
N THR A 23 2.41 9.27 11.90
CA THR A 23 3.00 9.66 13.19
C THR A 23 2.04 10.48 14.05
N ASN A 24 0.88 10.86 13.52
CA ASN A 24 -0.15 11.54 14.31
C ASN A 24 -1.01 10.51 15.06
N VAL A 25 -0.88 10.51 16.38
CA VAL A 25 -1.61 9.60 17.27
C VAL A 25 -3.06 10.02 17.48
N ASP A 26 -3.37 11.30 17.26
CA ASP A 26 -4.72 11.85 17.41
C ASP A 26 -5.63 11.50 16.22
N ASN A 27 -5.12 10.77 15.23
CA ASN A 27 -5.86 10.30 14.06
C ASN A 27 -6.17 8.79 14.17
N PRO A 28 -7.21 8.38 14.93
CA PRO A 28 -7.55 6.97 15.11
C PRO A 28 -8.12 6.35 13.83
N ASP A 29 -8.81 7.13 12.99
CA ASP A 29 -9.48 6.67 11.78
C ASP A 29 -8.64 6.98 10.52
N ARG A 30 -7.77 6.04 10.14
CA ARG A 30 -6.88 6.21 8.99
C ARG A 30 -7.54 5.73 7.70
N GLN A 31 -7.58 6.59 6.68
CA GLN A 31 -8.14 6.29 5.37
C GLN A 31 -7.03 6.07 4.34
N VAL A 32 -7.06 4.93 3.65
CA VAL A 32 -6.12 4.61 2.56
C VAL A 32 -6.89 4.39 1.28
N ARG A 33 -6.52 5.12 0.22
CA ARG A 33 -7.09 4.90 -1.12
C ARG A 33 -6.14 4.04 -1.95
N LEU A 34 -6.64 2.88 -2.34
CA LEU A 34 -6.02 2.05 -3.38
C LEU A 34 -6.71 2.36 -4.71
N SER A 35 -5.93 2.54 -5.77
CA SER A 35 -6.44 2.78 -7.11
C SER A 35 -5.70 1.88 -8.08
N PHE A 36 -6.46 1.18 -8.94
CA PHE A 36 -5.93 0.29 -9.96
C PHE A 36 -6.10 0.95 -11.31
N LEU A 37 -5.03 0.99 -12.07
CA LEU A 37 -4.98 1.52 -13.42
C LEU A 37 -4.53 0.38 -14.33
N GLY A 38 -5.25 0.16 -15.43
CA GLY A 38 -5.00 -0.88 -16.42
C GLY A 38 -4.57 -0.30 -17.76
#